data_AF-A0A534E2D3-F1
#
_entry.id   AF-A0A534E2D3-F1
#
_cell.length_a   1.000
_cell.length_b   1.000
_cell.length_c   1.000
_cell.angle_alpha   90.00
_cell.angle_beta   90.00
_cell.angle_gamma   90.00
#
_symmetry.space_group_name_H-M   'P 1'
#
loop_
_entity.id
_entity.type
_entity.pdbx_description
1 polymer ?
#
loop_
_entity_poly.entity_id
_entity_poly.type
_entity_poly.pdbx_seq_one_letter_code
_entity_poly.pdbx_strand_id
1 'polypeptide(L)'
;MNEANKPTGSRSRAITGAISHEGTGDVRYKQRVRRLGARWEHAAIFLALLLPLSLVAQVAQDFSEVHIGAYDADAWNGIVFESKAYGQRVPFAIRIGSKTGTFLDGNRIFDAVSLVGPHAPDGSYSLLGWRHRPRAATITLEWSRIDETTVVGRLKAPQDVQLVLEAYSPGAGDFAGTYSVRPQEAQINGEHFVDGVFGKAAHFVVAVDRPVVGAGLFSEVNQLQKMMDAGQLASPSKENKADVVGVQLAVDSHQSHGAAGLQFAASARPGAHFVAKIGWNPAEMSQYVHRLLASGQIDSILDRKAESYAGRRPHITGLFAGAPEAIGNS
;
A
#
# COMPACT_ATOMS: atom_id res chain seq x y z
N MET A 1 30.13 50.89 -5.69
CA MET A 1 29.75 50.46 -4.32
C MET A 1 30.09 48.98 -4.22
N ASN A 2 31.35 48.62 -3.90
CA ASN A 2 31.96 48.53 -2.56
C ASN A 2 31.17 47.50 -1.72
N GLU A 3 31.70 46.46 -1.07
CA GLU A 3 33.04 46.01 -0.64
C GLU A 3 32.88 44.51 -0.29
N ALA A 4 33.82 43.64 -0.65
CA ALA A 4 34.83 43.05 0.25
C ALA A 4 34.30 42.62 1.64
N ASN A 5 34.21 41.30 1.88
CA ASN A 5 33.92 40.75 3.21
C ASN A 5 35.00 39.72 3.64
N LYS A 6 35.74 40.10 4.68
CA LYS A 6 36.50 39.31 5.67
C LYS A 6 36.44 40.17 6.96
N PRO A 7 36.45 39.62 8.19
CA PRO A 7 37.51 38.72 8.65
C PRO A 7 37.13 37.66 9.73
N THR A 8 38.19 36.91 10.02
CA THR A 8 38.57 35.94 11.06
C THR A 8 38.26 36.22 12.55
N GLY A 9 38.19 35.13 13.34
CA GLY A 9 38.52 35.07 14.78
C GLY A 9 38.05 33.75 15.42
N SER A 10 38.81 32.66 15.42
CA SER A 10 39.81 32.25 16.44
C SER A 10 39.34 32.35 17.91
N ARG A 11 39.16 31.19 18.57
CA ARG A 11 39.60 30.95 19.96
C ARG A 11 39.67 29.45 20.30
N SER A 12 40.91 28.99 20.43
CA SER A 12 41.31 27.74 21.08
C SER A 12 41.26 27.82 22.61
N ARG A 13 41.17 26.64 23.24
CA ARG A 13 41.76 26.17 24.52
C ARG A 13 40.70 25.47 25.37
N ALA A 14 40.98 24.40 26.10
CA ALA A 14 42.12 23.48 26.19
C ALA A 14 41.62 22.30 27.05
N ILE A 15 42.02 21.07 26.69
CA ILE A 15 41.79 19.86 27.49
C ILE A 15 43.14 19.43 28.06
N THR A 16 43.31 19.50 29.37
CA THR A 16 44.35 18.84 30.19
C THR A 16 43.98 19.07 31.67
N GLY A 17 44.13 18.16 32.63
CA GLY A 17 44.75 16.85 32.65
C GLY A 17 44.36 16.09 33.93
N ALA A 18 44.84 14.85 34.02
CA ALA A 18 44.66 13.92 35.12
C ALA A 18 45.57 14.25 36.32
N ILE A 19 45.14 13.90 37.54
CA ILE A 19 46.01 13.57 38.68
C ILE A 19 45.35 12.44 39.48
N SER A 20 46.13 11.38 39.70
CA SER A 20 45.87 10.24 40.60
C SER A 20 46.20 10.58 42.05
N HIS A 21 45.59 9.88 43.01
CA HIS A 21 46.33 9.44 44.20
C HIS A 21 45.69 8.20 44.83
N GLU A 22 46.52 7.17 45.00
CA GLU A 22 46.31 5.98 45.82
C GLU A 22 46.17 6.31 47.31
N GLY A 23 45.49 5.44 48.06
CA GLY A 23 45.40 5.52 49.52
C GLY A 23 44.70 4.29 50.11
N THR A 24 45.48 3.24 50.35
CA THR A 24 45.21 1.99 51.08
C THR A 24 44.64 2.18 52.51
N GLY A 25 43.79 1.26 52.97
CA GLY A 25 43.40 1.15 54.38
C GLY A 25 42.34 0.07 54.67
N ASP A 26 42.78 -1.18 54.75
CA ASP A 26 42.03 -2.36 55.23
C ASP A 26 41.92 -2.37 56.76
N VAL A 27 40.71 -2.52 57.34
CA VAL A 27 40.51 -3.18 58.66
C VAL A 27 39.10 -3.78 58.75
N ARG A 28 39.04 -5.12 58.79
CA ARG A 28 37.92 -5.93 59.27
C ARG A 28 37.57 -5.62 60.73
N TYR A 29 36.27 -5.55 61.08
CA TYR A 29 35.84 -6.01 62.40
C TYR A 29 34.46 -6.69 62.39
N LYS A 30 34.37 -7.75 63.18
CA LYS A 30 33.35 -8.80 63.22
C LYS A 30 32.09 -8.43 64.02
N GLN A 31 30.99 -9.06 63.61
CA GLN A 31 29.90 -9.70 64.37
C GLN A 31 29.43 -9.08 65.71
N ARG A 32 28.10 -8.88 65.82
CA ARG A 32 27.33 -9.54 66.90
C ARG A 32 25.85 -9.72 66.58
N VAL A 33 25.45 -10.98 66.62
CA VAL A 33 24.08 -11.49 66.67
C VAL A 33 23.52 -11.28 68.08
N ARG A 34 22.27 -10.83 68.21
CA ARG A 34 21.42 -11.19 69.36
C ARG A 34 19.98 -11.40 68.89
N ARG A 35 19.49 -12.59 69.26
CA ARG A 35 18.13 -13.10 69.11
C ARG A 35 17.15 -12.29 69.96
N LEU A 36 15.97 -12.02 69.42
CA LEU A 36 14.72 -12.07 70.18
C LEU A 36 13.68 -12.78 69.31
N GLY A 37 13.23 -13.94 69.78
CA GLY A 37 12.07 -14.61 69.23
C GLY A 37 10.80 -14.01 69.81
N ALA A 38 9.75 -13.94 69.00
CA ALA A 38 8.37 -14.05 69.46
C ALA A 38 7.47 -14.42 68.27
N ARG A 39 7.09 -15.70 68.26
CA ARG A 39 5.75 -16.24 68.03
C ARG A 39 4.95 -15.72 66.82
N TRP A 40 4.86 -16.61 65.84
CA TRP A 40 3.80 -16.66 64.85
C TRP A 40 2.51 -17.09 65.53
N GLU A 41 1.48 -16.26 65.51
CA GLU A 41 0.09 -16.68 65.35
C GLU A 41 -0.63 -15.51 64.68
N HIS A 42 -0.98 -15.68 63.40
CA HIS A 42 -2.21 -15.26 62.72
C HIS A 42 -2.02 -15.65 61.26
N ALA A 43 -2.46 -16.88 61.00
CA ALA A 43 -2.62 -17.42 59.68
C ALA A 43 -3.67 -16.61 58.90
N ALA A 44 -3.45 -16.52 57.59
CA ALA A 44 -4.48 -16.47 56.56
C ALA A 44 -5.47 -15.30 56.65
N ILE A 45 -5.11 -14.15 56.06
CA ILE A 45 -5.93 -13.31 55.16
C ILE A 45 -4.93 -12.27 54.60
N PHE A 46 -4.16 -12.62 53.57
CA PHE A 46 -3.46 -11.64 52.69
C PHE A 46 -2.91 -12.35 51.44
N LEU A 47 -3.63 -13.35 50.93
CA LEU A 47 -3.26 -14.08 49.70
C LEU A 47 -4.51 -14.33 48.83
N ALA A 48 -5.30 -13.27 48.60
CA ALA A 48 -6.45 -13.29 47.69
C ALA A 48 -6.50 -12.02 46.82
N LEU A 49 -5.33 -11.51 46.43
CA LEU A 49 -5.18 -10.38 45.49
C LEU A 49 -3.98 -10.59 44.55
N LEU A 50 -3.75 -11.85 44.17
CA LEU A 50 -3.00 -12.22 42.97
C LEU A 50 -3.98 -12.96 42.05
N LEU A 51 -5.05 -12.27 41.67
CA LEU A 51 -5.75 -12.58 40.43
C LEU A 51 -4.71 -12.46 39.30
N PRO A 52 -4.53 -13.47 38.45
CA PRO A 52 -3.71 -13.28 37.27
C PRO A 52 -4.42 -12.21 36.42
N LEU A 53 -3.84 -11.01 36.33
CA LEU A 53 -4.05 -10.12 35.19
C LEU A 53 -3.46 -10.82 33.97
N SER A 54 -4.16 -11.83 33.49
CA SER A 54 -3.82 -12.58 32.28
C SER A 54 -5.12 -12.90 31.57
N LEU A 55 -5.87 -11.84 31.26
CA LEU A 55 -6.86 -11.84 30.19
C LEU A 55 -7.15 -10.38 29.78
N VAL A 56 -6.10 -9.60 29.49
CA VAL A 56 -6.30 -8.59 28.46
C VAL A 56 -6.40 -9.41 27.19
N ALA A 57 -7.64 -9.60 26.73
CA ALA A 57 -7.91 -10.13 25.41
C ALA A 57 -6.90 -9.51 24.44
N GLN A 58 -6.13 -10.33 23.74
CA GLN A 58 -5.64 -9.95 22.43
C GLN A 58 -6.90 -9.67 21.61
N VAL A 59 -7.44 -8.46 21.73
CA VAL A 59 -8.43 -7.94 20.80
C VAL A 59 -7.71 -8.05 19.47
N ALA A 60 -8.25 -8.90 18.60
CA ALA A 60 -7.69 -9.18 17.30
C ALA A 60 -7.32 -7.84 16.66
N GLN A 61 -6.05 -7.72 16.28
CA GLN A 61 -5.49 -6.52 15.69
C GLN A 61 -5.95 -6.47 14.24
N ASP A 62 -7.24 -6.19 14.04
CA ASP A 62 -7.87 -6.25 12.73
C ASP A 62 -8.42 -4.89 12.33
N PHE A 63 -8.66 -4.74 11.04
CA PHE A 63 -9.43 -3.63 10.53
C PHE A 63 -10.83 -3.67 11.15
N SER A 64 -11.28 -2.54 11.69
CA SER A 64 -12.66 -2.39 12.17
C SER A 64 -13.67 -2.29 11.02
N GLU A 65 -13.22 -1.92 9.83
CA GLU A 65 -14.03 -1.77 8.62
C GLU A 65 -13.14 -1.90 7.38
N VAL A 66 -13.60 -2.63 6.36
CA VAL A 66 -12.93 -2.73 5.05
C VAL A 66 -13.97 -2.74 3.92
N HIS A 67 -13.88 -1.73 3.06
CA HIS A 67 -14.61 -1.61 1.81
C HIS A 67 -13.64 -1.60 0.64
N ILE A 68 -13.94 -2.39 -0.39
CA ILE A 68 -13.12 -2.49 -1.60
C ILE A 68 -14.02 -2.26 -2.80
N GLY A 69 -13.69 -1.27 -3.64
CA GLY A 69 -14.49 -0.95 -4.81
C GLY A 69 -13.84 0.02 -5.79
N ALA A 70 -14.50 0.21 -6.94
CA ALA A 70 -14.13 1.21 -7.94
C ALA A 70 -14.72 2.58 -7.59
N TYR A 71 -14.27 3.16 -6.47
CA TYR A 71 -14.70 4.47 -5.97
C TYR A 71 -13.62 5.56 -6.11
N ASP A 72 -12.64 5.33 -6.98
CA ASP A 72 -11.60 6.32 -7.29
C ASP A 72 -12.23 7.47 -8.08
N ALA A 73 -12.21 8.67 -7.50
CA ALA A 73 -12.79 9.87 -8.11
C ALA A 73 -12.01 10.33 -9.35
N ASP A 74 -10.72 10.01 -9.43
CA ASP A 74 -9.81 10.49 -10.46
C ASP A 74 -9.53 9.43 -11.54
N ALA A 75 -10.10 8.22 -11.45
CA ALA A 75 -9.83 7.14 -12.41
C ALA A 75 -10.92 6.05 -12.43
N TRP A 76 -11.47 5.73 -13.60
CA TRP A 76 -12.43 4.60 -13.76
C TRP A 76 -11.80 3.23 -13.50
N ASN A 77 -10.51 3.11 -13.78
CA ASN A 77 -9.68 1.92 -13.66
C ASN A 77 -8.98 1.81 -12.28
N GLY A 78 -9.45 2.56 -11.30
CA GLY A 78 -8.99 2.50 -9.91
C GLY A 78 -9.71 1.47 -9.07
N ILE A 79 -9.01 0.89 -8.11
CA ILE A 79 -9.54 0.00 -7.06
C ILE A 79 -9.06 0.56 -5.72
N VAL A 80 -10.01 0.96 -4.87
CA VAL A 80 -9.76 1.59 -3.58
C VAL A 80 -10.04 0.59 -2.46
N PHE A 81 -9.09 0.46 -1.55
CA PHE A 81 -9.20 -0.23 -0.27
C PHE A 81 -9.43 0.82 0.81
N GLU A 82 -10.70 1.13 1.06
CA GLU A 82 -11.09 2.02 2.14
C GLU A 82 -11.21 1.21 3.42
N SER A 83 -10.32 1.45 4.39
CA SER A 83 -10.33 0.69 5.63
C SER A 83 -10.10 1.56 6.86
N LYS A 84 -10.55 1.07 8.02
CA LYS A 84 -10.37 1.74 9.31
C LYS A 84 -9.70 0.83 10.32
N ALA A 85 -8.73 1.36 11.03
CA ALA A 85 -8.10 0.72 12.18
C ALA A 85 -7.95 1.74 13.31
N TYR A 86 -8.21 1.33 14.55
CA TYR A 86 -8.10 2.21 15.73
C TYR A 86 -8.89 3.54 15.59
N GLY A 87 -10.05 3.50 14.91
CA GLY A 87 -10.88 4.68 14.65
C GLY A 87 -10.34 5.64 13.59
N GLN A 88 -9.21 5.32 12.95
CA GLN A 88 -8.57 6.13 11.92
C GLN A 88 -8.72 5.46 10.54
N ARG A 89 -8.81 6.27 9.49
CA ARG A 89 -8.78 5.78 8.09
C ARG A 89 -7.36 5.37 7.74
N VAL A 90 -7.21 4.23 7.08
CA VAL A 90 -5.93 3.69 6.60
C VAL A 90 -6.10 3.19 5.16
N PRO A 91 -6.32 4.11 4.19
CA PRO A 91 -6.69 3.72 2.84
C PRO A 91 -5.47 3.34 1.99
N PHE A 92 -5.69 2.45 1.03
CA PHE A 92 -4.76 2.15 -0.06
C PHE A 92 -5.51 2.15 -1.39
N ALA A 93 -4.84 2.44 -2.49
CA ALA A 93 -5.45 2.34 -3.80
C ALA A 93 -4.47 1.88 -4.86
N ILE A 94 -5.02 1.23 -5.88
CA ILE A 94 -4.31 0.93 -7.12
C ILE A 94 -5.09 1.41 -8.32
N ARG A 95 -4.39 1.65 -9.43
CA ARG A 95 -4.97 1.89 -10.74
C ARG A 95 -4.08 1.33 -11.84
N ILE A 96 -4.66 1.12 -13.03
CA ILE A 96 -3.98 0.43 -14.13
C ILE A 96 -3.89 1.30 -15.38
N GLY A 97 -2.76 1.97 -15.58
CA GLY A 97 -2.49 2.75 -16.78
C GLY A 97 -2.05 1.91 -17.98
N SER A 98 -2.17 2.47 -19.17
CA SER A 98 -1.63 1.90 -20.41
C SER A 98 -0.68 2.86 -21.13
N LYS A 99 0.31 2.32 -21.84
CA LYS A 99 1.24 3.07 -22.69
C LYS A 99 1.35 2.43 -24.07
N THR A 100 1.01 3.20 -25.10
CA THR A 100 1.19 2.86 -26.53
C THR A 100 1.96 3.94 -27.30
N GLY A 101 2.62 4.85 -26.56
CA GLY A 101 3.27 6.06 -27.03
C GLY A 101 3.19 7.12 -25.92
N THR A 102 2.00 7.68 -25.76
CA THR A 102 1.62 8.46 -24.58
C THR A 102 1.20 7.55 -23.42
N PHE A 103 1.19 8.08 -22.20
CA PHE A 103 0.60 7.39 -21.06
C PHE A 103 -0.87 7.80 -20.89
N LEU A 104 -1.71 6.81 -20.63
CA LEU A 104 -3.15 6.98 -20.44
C LEU A 104 -3.56 6.35 -19.11
N ASP A 105 -3.89 7.21 -18.16
CA ASP A 105 -4.34 6.87 -16.83
C ASP A 105 -4.95 8.09 -16.11
N GLY A 106 -5.56 7.88 -14.94
CA GLY A 106 -6.23 8.91 -14.15
C GLY A 106 -7.33 9.61 -14.96
N ASN A 107 -7.42 10.94 -14.84
CA ASN A 107 -8.43 11.73 -15.56
C ASN A 107 -8.39 11.59 -17.09
N ARG A 108 -7.29 11.10 -17.67
CA ARG A 108 -7.19 10.88 -19.13
C ARG A 108 -7.94 9.63 -19.59
N ILE A 109 -8.33 8.74 -18.67
CA ILE A 109 -9.02 7.50 -19.03
C ILE A 109 -10.49 7.72 -19.38
N PHE A 110 -11.12 8.78 -18.86
CA PHE A 110 -12.57 9.00 -18.96
C PHE A 110 -13.05 8.98 -20.42
N ASP A 111 -12.33 9.66 -21.32
CA ASP A 111 -12.66 9.71 -22.75
C ASP A 111 -12.27 8.44 -23.51
N ALA A 112 -11.50 7.54 -22.89
CA ALA A 112 -11.02 6.31 -23.49
C ALA A 112 -11.85 5.08 -23.10
N VAL A 113 -12.71 5.19 -22.07
CA VAL A 113 -13.62 4.12 -21.68
C VAL A 113 -14.50 3.74 -22.87
N SER A 114 -14.53 2.45 -23.16
CA SER A 114 -15.22 1.88 -24.33
C SER A 114 -16.11 0.69 -23.99
N LEU A 115 -16.00 0.18 -22.76
CA LEU A 115 -16.80 -0.89 -22.21
C LEU A 115 -16.99 -0.61 -20.72
N VAL A 116 -18.25 -0.42 -20.32
CA VAL A 116 -18.69 -0.48 -18.93
C VAL A 116 -19.38 -1.81 -18.76
N GLY A 117 -18.66 -2.78 -18.20
CA GLY A 117 -19.16 -4.14 -17.97
C GLY A 117 -19.89 -4.25 -16.63
N PRO A 118 -20.25 -5.48 -16.23
CA PRO A 118 -20.74 -5.78 -14.89
C PRO A 118 -19.94 -5.08 -13.80
N HIS A 119 -20.63 -4.44 -12.85
CA HIS A 119 -20.03 -3.83 -11.68
C HIS A 119 -20.90 -4.12 -10.44
N ALA A 120 -20.46 -5.06 -9.61
CA ALA A 120 -21.17 -5.45 -8.41
C ALA A 120 -20.92 -4.44 -7.28
N PRO A 121 -21.97 -3.88 -6.64
CA PRO A 121 -21.80 -2.89 -5.56
C PRO A 121 -21.02 -3.40 -4.34
N ASP A 122 -20.99 -4.73 -4.14
CA ASP A 122 -20.26 -5.40 -3.05
C ASP A 122 -18.79 -5.72 -3.40
N GLY A 123 -18.32 -5.29 -4.58
CA GLY A 123 -16.98 -5.58 -5.09
C GLY A 123 -16.77 -7.04 -5.50
N SER A 124 -17.83 -7.87 -5.53
CA SER A 124 -17.70 -9.29 -5.85
C SER A 124 -17.29 -9.55 -7.30
N TYR A 125 -17.53 -8.61 -8.21
CA TYR A 125 -17.08 -8.69 -9.61
C TYR A 125 -17.16 -7.33 -10.30
N SER A 126 -16.16 -7.00 -11.12
CA SER A 126 -16.15 -5.80 -11.94
C SER A 126 -15.42 -6.03 -13.26
N LEU A 127 -15.93 -5.44 -14.34
CA LEU A 127 -15.30 -5.43 -15.67
C LEU A 127 -15.35 -4.04 -16.29
N LEU A 128 -14.19 -3.53 -16.67
CA LEU A 128 -14.01 -2.26 -17.38
C LEU A 128 -13.16 -2.51 -18.63
N GLY A 129 -13.42 -1.77 -19.71
CA GLY A 129 -12.49 -1.71 -20.84
C GLY A 129 -12.37 -0.33 -21.47
N TRP A 130 -11.16 -0.02 -21.94
CA TRP A 130 -10.81 1.24 -22.60
C TRP A 130 -9.99 1.02 -23.87
N ARG A 131 -9.91 2.04 -24.72
CA ARG A 131 -9.13 2.02 -25.97
C ARG A 131 -8.06 3.10 -25.96
N HIS A 132 -6.80 2.70 -26.00
CA HIS A 132 -5.67 3.63 -26.03
C HIS A 132 -5.26 3.97 -27.46
N ARG A 133 -5.74 5.11 -27.97
CA ARG A 133 -5.40 5.60 -29.32
C ARG A 133 -3.88 5.77 -29.53
N PRO A 134 -3.38 5.55 -30.77
CA PRO A 134 -4.12 5.28 -32.00
C PRO A 134 -4.64 3.84 -32.12
N ARG A 135 -4.20 2.92 -31.26
CA ARG A 135 -4.67 1.54 -31.24
C ARG A 135 -6.13 1.51 -30.77
N ALA A 136 -7.04 1.06 -31.63
CA ALA A 136 -8.45 0.88 -31.27
C ALA A 136 -8.70 -0.46 -30.53
N ALA A 137 -7.65 -1.24 -30.25
CA ALA A 137 -7.77 -2.48 -29.51
C ALA A 137 -8.18 -2.20 -28.06
N THR A 138 -9.10 -3.02 -27.56
CA THR A 138 -9.65 -2.84 -26.21
C THR A 138 -8.71 -3.46 -25.19
N ILE A 139 -8.40 -2.67 -24.17
CA ILE A 139 -7.71 -3.08 -22.95
C ILE A 139 -8.80 -3.36 -21.92
N THR A 140 -8.74 -4.48 -21.21
CA THR A 140 -9.75 -4.84 -20.21
C THR A 140 -9.12 -5.01 -18.84
N LEU A 141 -9.74 -4.41 -17.84
CA LEU A 141 -9.52 -4.66 -16.41
C LEU A 141 -10.72 -5.42 -15.86
N GLU A 142 -10.47 -6.62 -15.40
CA GLU A 142 -11.45 -7.46 -14.73
C GLU A 142 -10.91 -7.78 -13.34
N TRP A 143 -11.74 -7.62 -12.30
CA TRP A 143 -11.30 -7.88 -10.94
C TRP A 143 -12.44 -8.36 -10.04
N SER A 144 -12.07 -9.01 -8.95
CA SER A 144 -13.00 -9.50 -7.93
C SER A 144 -12.38 -9.44 -6.55
N ARG A 145 -13.16 -9.00 -5.57
CA ARG A 145 -12.90 -9.25 -4.16
C ARG A 145 -13.16 -10.73 -3.85
N ILE A 146 -12.12 -11.41 -3.38
CA ILE A 146 -12.18 -12.86 -3.09
C ILE A 146 -12.34 -13.15 -1.59
N ASP A 147 -11.93 -12.22 -0.74
CA ASP A 147 -12.14 -12.23 0.70
C ASP A 147 -12.22 -10.78 1.22
N GLU A 148 -12.30 -10.58 2.54
CA GLU A 148 -12.47 -9.25 3.12
C GLU A 148 -11.37 -8.24 2.75
N THR A 149 -10.16 -8.71 2.45
CA THR A 149 -8.94 -7.89 2.32
C THR A 149 -8.18 -8.10 1.01
N THR A 150 -8.64 -9.00 0.14
CA THR A 150 -7.91 -9.42 -1.06
C THR A 150 -8.72 -9.21 -2.34
N VAL A 151 -8.07 -8.62 -3.34
CA VAL A 151 -8.51 -8.54 -4.73
C VAL A 151 -7.62 -9.39 -5.62
N VAL A 152 -8.23 -10.07 -6.58
CA VAL A 152 -7.53 -10.62 -7.74
C VAL A 152 -8.03 -9.94 -9.00
N GLY A 153 -7.17 -9.83 -10.01
CA GLY A 153 -7.58 -9.26 -11.28
C GLY A 153 -6.81 -9.79 -12.48
N ARG A 154 -7.38 -9.52 -13.64
CA ARG A 154 -6.96 -9.94 -14.97
C ARG A 154 -6.95 -8.73 -15.90
N LEU A 155 -5.84 -8.58 -16.61
CA LEU A 155 -5.57 -7.53 -17.57
C LEU A 155 -5.35 -8.16 -18.94
N LYS A 156 -6.14 -7.77 -19.94
CA LYS A 156 -5.93 -8.20 -21.33
C LYS A 156 -5.68 -6.97 -22.19
N ALA A 157 -4.61 -6.99 -22.96
CA ALA A 157 -4.32 -6.01 -23.99
C ALA A 157 -3.43 -6.63 -25.08
N PRO A 158 -3.33 -6.02 -26.26
CA PRO A 158 -2.34 -6.41 -27.26
C PRO A 158 -0.90 -6.41 -26.71
N GLN A 159 -0.05 -7.29 -27.24
CA GLN A 159 1.32 -7.49 -26.75
C GLN A 159 2.24 -6.26 -26.93
N ASP A 160 1.87 -5.34 -27.82
CA ASP A 160 2.59 -4.07 -28.03
C ASP A 160 2.16 -2.96 -27.06
N VAL A 161 1.20 -3.23 -26.16
CA VAL A 161 0.82 -2.33 -25.07
C VAL A 161 1.66 -2.63 -23.84
N GLN A 162 2.19 -1.58 -23.21
CA GLN A 162 2.75 -1.67 -21.87
C GLN A 162 1.69 -1.26 -20.85
N LEU A 163 1.59 -2.00 -19.76
CA LEU A 163 0.70 -1.72 -18.65
C LEU A 163 1.51 -1.18 -17.47
N VAL A 164 0.89 -0.31 -16.70
CA VAL A 164 1.45 0.22 -15.46
C VAL A 164 0.47 -0.05 -14.34
N LEU A 165 0.88 -0.82 -13.34
CA LEU A 165 0.17 -0.92 -12.08
C LEU A 165 0.72 0.15 -11.15
N GLU A 166 -0.14 1.07 -10.75
CA GLU A 166 0.18 2.16 -9.82
C GLU A 166 -0.43 1.85 -8.47
N ALA A 167 0.33 2.08 -7.39
CA ALA A 167 -0.18 2.11 -6.04
C ALA A 167 0.00 3.52 -5.48
N TYR A 168 -1.02 4.07 -4.83
CA TYR A 168 -1.01 5.46 -4.41
C TYR A 168 -1.93 5.70 -3.22
N SER A 169 -1.83 6.89 -2.62
CA SER A 169 -2.81 7.32 -1.61
C SER A 169 -4.07 7.87 -2.26
N PRO A 170 -5.26 7.31 -2.00
CA PRO A 170 -6.50 7.86 -2.51
C PRO A 170 -6.90 9.15 -1.76
N GLY A 171 -7.35 10.15 -2.52
CA GLY A 171 -7.96 11.38 -2.00
C GLY A 171 -6.98 12.50 -1.60
N ALA A 172 -7.52 13.71 -1.44
CA ALA A 172 -6.78 14.88 -0.96
C ALA A 172 -6.75 14.88 0.58
N GLY A 173 -5.70 14.32 1.17
CA GLY A 173 -5.47 14.32 2.61
C GLY A 173 -4.04 13.95 2.95
N ASP A 174 -3.65 14.16 4.21
CA ASP A 174 -2.32 13.79 4.72
C ASP A 174 -2.20 12.27 4.81
N PHE A 175 -1.76 11.65 3.72
CA PHE A 175 -1.37 10.25 3.72
C PHE A 175 -0.13 10.07 4.60
N ALA A 176 -0.30 9.38 5.72
CA ALA A 176 0.78 9.04 6.63
C ALA A 176 1.54 7.77 6.21
N GLY A 177 1.26 7.24 5.02
CA GLY A 177 1.86 6.02 4.52
C GLY A 177 3.09 6.23 3.63
N THR A 178 3.72 5.14 3.25
CA THR A 178 4.86 5.11 2.32
C THR A 178 4.84 3.85 1.48
N TYR A 179 5.32 3.95 0.24
CA TYR A 179 5.47 2.82 -0.66
C TYR A 179 6.93 2.42 -0.89
N SER A 180 7.14 1.14 -1.20
CA SER A 180 8.40 0.58 -1.69
C SER A 180 8.13 -0.38 -2.86
N VAL A 181 9.12 -0.56 -3.74
CA VAL A 181 9.04 -1.46 -4.89
C VAL A 181 10.04 -2.61 -4.73
N ARG A 182 9.64 -3.81 -5.16
CA ARG A 182 10.49 -5.00 -5.30
C ARG A 182 10.37 -5.53 -6.73
N PRO A 183 11.09 -4.93 -7.70
CA PRO A 183 10.89 -5.24 -9.12
C PRO A 183 11.22 -6.69 -9.48
N GLN A 184 12.19 -7.31 -8.80
CA GLN A 184 12.53 -8.73 -9.02
C GLN A 184 11.42 -9.68 -8.57
N GLU A 185 10.62 -9.25 -7.59
CA GLU A 185 9.43 -9.95 -7.11
C GLU A 185 8.17 -9.47 -7.84
N ALA A 186 8.27 -8.52 -8.78
CA ALA A 186 7.12 -7.89 -9.44
C ALA A 186 6.06 -7.35 -8.45
N GLN A 187 6.52 -6.75 -7.34
CA GLN A 187 5.69 -6.39 -6.19
C GLN A 187 5.88 -4.93 -5.75
N ILE A 188 4.81 -4.30 -5.27
CA ILE A 188 4.81 -3.06 -4.49
C ILE A 188 4.33 -3.36 -3.08
N ASN A 189 4.98 -2.76 -2.08
CA ASN A 189 4.54 -2.78 -0.70
C ASN A 189 4.16 -1.36 -0.27
N GLY A 190 3.07 -1.24 0.48
CA GLY A 190 2.66 -0.02 1.16
C GLY A 190 2.62 -0.24 2.68
N GLU A 191 2.91 0.82 3.42
CA GLU A 191 2.78 0.85 4.87
C GLU A 191 2.01 2.12 5.25
N HIS A 192 1.06 2.03 6.16
CA HIS A 192 0.33 3.16 6.70
C HIS A 192 0.38 3.11 8.23
N PHE A 193 1.10 4.04 8.84
CA PHE A 193 1.19 4.13 10.29
C PHE A 193 -0.11 4.66 10.88
N VAL A 194 -0.43 4.23 12.10
CA VAL A 194 -1.61 4.69 12.84
C VAL A 194 -1.15 5.60 13.96
N ASP A 195 -1.67 6.83 13.99
CA ASP A 195 -1.22 7.82 14.96
C ASP A 195 -1.55 7.40 16.40
N GLY A 196 -0.60 7.61 17.30
CA GLY A 196 -0.73 7.23 18.70
C GLY A 196 -0.63 5.72 18.96
N VAL A 197 -0.35 4.89 17.95
CA VAL A 197 -0.21 3.44 18.07
C VAL A 197 1.22 3.03 17.71
N PHE A 198 2.08 2.90 18.71
CA PHE A 198 3.50 2.58 18.51
C PHE A 198 3.71 1.23 17.81
N GLY A 199 4.51 1.25 16.74
CA GLY A 199 5.01 0.06 16.07
C GLY A 199 3.99 -0.71 15.24
N LYS A 200 2.79 -0.16 15.00
CA LYS A 200 1.77 -0.79 14.16
C LYS A 200 1.57 0.00 12.87
N ALA A 201 1.70 -0.69 11.76
CA ALA A 201 1.34 -0.19 10.44
C ALA A 201 0.34 -1.16 9.80
N ALA A 202 -0.69 -0.61 9.16
CA ALA A 202 -1.43 -1.37 8.17
C ALA A 202 -0.52 -1.54 6.95
N HIS A 203 -0.51 -2.73 6.38
CA HIS A 203 0.30 -3.07 5.23
C HIS A 203 -0.56 -3.29 4.00
N PHE A 204 0.04 -3.01 2.85
CA PHE A 204 -0.49 -3.27 1.54
C PHE A 204 0.55 -4.01 0.71
N VAL A 205 0.12 -5.03 -0.03
CA VAL A 205 0.96 -5.76 -0.97
C VAL A 205 0.18 -5.92 -2.27
N VAL A 206 0.78 -5.53 -3.39
CA VAL A 206 0.29 -5.85 -4.72
C VAL A 206 1.40 -6.41 -5.58
N ALA A 207 1.11 -7.48 -6.30
CA ALA A 207 2.07 -8.06 -7.24
C ALA A 207 1.39 -8.48 -8.55
N VAL A 208 2.21 -8.61 -9.59
CA VAL A 208 1.79 -9.05 -10.93
C VAL A 208 2.50 -10.32 -11.34
N ASP A 209 1.89 -11.11 -12.23
CA ASP A 209 2.50 -12.35 -12.78
C ASP A 209 3.40 -12.12 -14.00
N ARG A 210 3.80 -10.86 -14.24
CA ARG A 210 4.60 -10.47 -15.41
C ARG A 210 5.97 -9.95 -15.03
N PRO A 211 7.00 -10.22 -15.85
CA PRO A 211 8.28 -9.56 -15.72
C PRO A 211 8.12 -8.04 -15.76
N VAL A 212 8.66 -7.38 -14.75
CA VAL A 212 8.67 -5.93 -14.65
C VAL A 212 9.81 -5.38 -15.50
N VAL A 213 9.47 -4.46 -16.40
CA VAL A 213 10.44 -3.74 -17.24
C VAL A 213 10.81 -2.39 -16.65
N GLY A 214 9.96 -1.79 -15.81
CA GLY A 214 10.23 -0.50 -15.16
C GLY A 214 9.55 -0.41 -13.80
N ALA A 215 10.16 0.30 -12.86
CA ALA A 215 9.61 0.51 -11.53
C ALA A 215 10.06 1.85 -10.97
N GLY A 216 9.24 2.49 -10.15
CA GLY A 216 9.58 3.79 -9.59
C GLY A 216 8.79 4.13 -8.32
N LEU A 217 9.39 5.00 -7.52
CA LEU A 217 8.79 5.63 -6.34
C LEU A 217 8.66 7.12 -6.59
N PHE A 218 7.53 7.68 -6.18
CA PHE A 218 7.18 9.07 -6.44
C PHE A 218 6.54 9.67 -5.19
N SER A 219 6.73 10.97 -4.99
CA SER A 219 6.05 11.66 -3.88
C SER A 219 4.54 11.69 -4.09
N GLU A 220 4.13 11.80 -5.36
CA GLU A 220 2.74 11.95 -5.76
C GLU A 220 2.53 11.35 -7.15
N VAL A 221 1.28 11.00 -7.41
CA VAL A 221 0.82 10.34 -8.64
C VAL A 221 1.13 11.15 -9.90
N ASN A 222 1.07 12.49 -9.84
CA ASN A 222 1.37 13.36 -10.98
C ASN A 222 2.82 13.24 -11.45
N GLN A 223 3.77 12.96 -10.55
CA GLN A 223 5.17 12.76 -10.94
C GLN A 223 5.36 11.44 -11.68
N LEU A 224 4.67 10.38 -11.25
CA LEU A 224 4.64 9.08 -11.95
C LEU A 224 4.14 9.28 -13.39
N GLN A 225 3.01 9.97 -13.54
CA GLN A 225 2.44 10.23 -14.86
C GLN A 225 3.39 11.00 -15.78
N LYS A 226 4.03 12.07 -15.29
CA LYS A 226 5.03 12.82 -16.07
C LYS A 226 6.20 11.95 -16.51
N MET A 227 6.70 11.09 -15.60
CA MET A 227 7.77 10.14 -15.93
C MET A 227 7.34 9.14 -17.01
N MET A 228 6.11 8.63 -16.89
CA MET A 228 5.54 7.74 -17.89
C MET A 228 5.27 8.42 -19.23
N ASP A 229 4.94 9.71 -19.26
CA ASP A 229 4.85 10.47 -20.51
C ASP A 229 6.23 10.64 -21.17
N ALA A 230 7.28 10.84 -20.36
CA ALA A 230 8.66 10.99 -20.85
C ALA A 230 9.28 9.69 -21.37
N GLY A 231 8.82 8.52 -20.91
CA GLY A 231 9.38 7.26 -21.36
C GLY A 231 9.03 6.06 -20.48
N GLN A 232 10.06 5.43 -19.94
CA GLN A 232 9.95 4.24 -19.11
C GLN A 232 9.98 4.62 -17.64
N LEU A 233 9.28 3.83 -16.82
CA LEU A 233 9.20 4.07 -15.40
C LEU A 233 10.55 3.84 -14.73
N ALA A 234 11.06 4.87 -14.07
CA ALA A 234 12.22 4.81 -13.18
C ALA A 234 12.02 5.80 -12.02
N SER A 235 12.63 5.53 -10.87
CA SER A 235 12.63 6.49 -9.75
C SER A 235 13.30 7.81 -10.16
N PRO A 236 12.78 8.98 -9.74
CA PRO A 236 13.40 10.27 -10.03
C PRO A 236 14.83 10.37 -9.48
N SER A 237 15.82 10.62 -10.34
CA SER A 237 17.22 10.88 -9.98
C SER A 237 17.58 12.37 -10.15
N LYS A 238 18.70 12.84 -9.57
CA LYS A 238 19.15 14.25 -9.75
C LYS A 238 19.38 14.62 -11.23
N GLU A 239 19.67 13.65 -12.09
CA GLU A 239 19.90 13.83 -13.52
C GLU A 239 18.58 13.88 -14.31
N ASN A 240 17.58 13.07 -13.93
CA ASN A 240 16.24 13.09 -14.54
C ASN A 240 15.33 14.20 -13.99
N LYS A 241 15.77 14.95 -12.97
CA LYS A 241 15.05 16.09 -12.39
C LYS A 241 15.00 17.32 -13.30
N ALA A 242 15.98 17.48 -14.19
CA ALA A 242 16.07 18.65 -15.06
C ALA A 242 14.99 18.66 -16.18
N ASP A 243 14.49 17.48 -16.59
CA ASP A 243 13.46 17.35 -17.62
C ASP A 243 12.03 17.32 -17.08
N VAL A 244 11.84 17.14 -15.76
CA VAL A 244 10.52 17.31 -15.11
C VAL A 244 10.33 18.80 -14.78
N VAL A 245 10.16 19.60 -15.83
CA VAL A 245 9.97 21.06 -15.70
C VAL A 245 8.78 21.35 -14.77
N GLY A 246 9.07 22.04 -13.66
CA GLY A 246 8.06 22.69 -12.81
C GLY A 246 7.71 22.03 -11.47
N VAL A 247 8.49 21.09 -10.92
CA VAL A 247 8.26 20.57 -9.56
C VAL A 247 9.38 20.99 -8.61
N GLN A 248 9.17 22.11 -7.89
CA GLN A 248 10.05 22.54 -6.81
C GLN A 248 9.76 21.68 -5.57
N LEU A 249 10.60 20.67 -5.30
CA LEU A 249 10.52 19.89 -4.07
C LEU A 249 11.33 20.59 -2.97
N ALA A 250 10.68 20.91 -1.85
CA ALA A 250 11.36 21.42 -0.67
C ALA A 250 12.35 20.36 -0.14
N VAL A 251 13.61 20.76 -0.08
CA VAL A 251 14.70 20.01 0.55
C VAL A 251 14.48 20.17 2.05
N ASP A 252 13.89 19.17 2.72
CA ASP A 252 14.05 18.85 4.17
C ASP A 252 12.90 18.01 4.80
N SER A 253 12.04 17.32 4.03
CA SER A 253 11.18 16.27 4.60
C SER A 253 11.75 14.88 4.34
N HIS A 254 11.71 14.01 5.36
CA HIS A 254 11.77 12.57 5.18
C HIS A 254 10.78 12.19 4.07
N GLN A 255 11.27 11.90 2.86
CA GLN A 255 10.43 11.82 1.66
C GLN A 255 9.47 10.64 1.77
N SER A 256 8.23 10.89 2.20
CA SER A 256 7.14 9.93 2.02
C SER A 256 6.94 9.74 0.51
N HIS A 257 7.01 8.49 0.07
CA HIS A 257 6.68 8.11 -1.29
C HIS A 257 5.19 7.78 -1.32
N GLY A 258 4.36 8.78 -1.66
CA GLY A 258 2.91 8.64 -1.75
C GLY A 258 2.41 7.87 -2.97
N ALA A 259 3.31 7.51 -3.90
CA ALA A 259 2.98 6.67 -5.06
C ALA A 259 4.15 5.76 -5.47
N ALA A 260 3.80 4.62 -6.05
CA ALA A 260 4.72 3.65 -6.64
C ALA A 260 4.12 3.07 -7.93
N GLY A 261 4.98 2.58 -8.83
CA GLY A 261 4.51 1.93 -10.04
C GLY A 261 5.36 0.74 -10.46
N LEU A 262 4.72 -0.21 -11.15
CA LEU A 262 5.34 -1.31 -11.88
C LEU A 262 4.87 -1.27 -13.33
N GLN A 263 5.82 -1.23 -14.25
CA GLN A 263 5.58 -1.29 -15.69
C GLN A 263 5.93 -2.67 -16.22
N PHE A 264 5.05 -3.26 -17.00
CA PHE A 264 5.20 -4.60 -17.56
C PHE A 264 4.51 -4.73 -18.92
N ALA A 265 4.91 -5.73 -19.70
CA ALA A 265 4.29 -6.00 -21.00
C ALA A 265 2.90 -6.62 -20.82
N ALA A 266 1.95 -6.20 -21.65
CA ALA A 266 0.66 -6.86 -21.70
C ALA A 266 0.71 -8.19 -22.46
N SER A 267 -0.37 -8.96 -22.34
CA SER A 267 -0.62 -10.13 -23.15
C SER A 267 -2.13 -10.30 -23.36
N ALA A 268 -2.51 -10.69 -24.58
CA ALA A 268 -3.91 -10.95 -24.89
C ALA A 268 -4.36 -12.32 -24.36
N ARG A 269 -3.46 -13.32 -24.41
CA ARG A 269 -3.70 -14.70 -23.95
C ARG A 269 -2.39 -15.40 -23.52
N PRO A 270 -2.29 -15.91 -22.28
CA PRO A 270 -3.14 -15.55 -21.15
C PRO A 270 -3.00 -14.05 -20.83
N GLY A 271 -4.01 -13.46 -20.19
CA GLY A 271 -3.92 -12.09 -19.67
C GLY A 271 -2.84 -11.96 -18.59
N ALA A 272 -2.41 -10.74 -18.26
CA ALA A 272 -1.63 -10.51 -17.05
C ALA A 272 -2.54 -10.55 -15.82
N HIS A 273 -2.04 -11.06 -14.70
CA HIS A 273 -2.79 -11.13 -13.46
C HIS A 273 -2.13 -10.29 -12.39
N PHE A 274 -2.95 -9.80 -11.47
CA PHE A 274 -2.49 -9.17 -10.26
C PHE A 274 -3.27 -9.67 -9.04
N VAL A 275 -2.63 -9.57 -7.88
CA VAL A 275 -3.28 -9.78 -6.58
C VAL A 275 -2.88 -8.62 -5.69
N ALA A 276 -3.85 -7.99 -5.05
CA ALA A 276 -3.67 -6.91 -4.10
C ALA A 276 -4.31 -7.29 -2.76
N LYS A 277 -3.59 -7.03 -1.65
CA LYS A 277 -4.02 -7.41 -0.30
C LYS A 277 -3.65 -6.35 0.71
N ILE A 278 -4.54 -6.08 1.67
CA ILE A 278 -4.23 -5.34 2.91
C ILE A 278 -4.16 -6.28 4.11
N GLY A 279 -3.40 -5.90 5.15
CA GLY A 279 -3.23 -6.73 6.35
C GLY A 279 -2.18 -6.19 7.31
N TRP A 280 -1.70 -7.05 8.20
CA TRP A 280 -0.79 -6.65 9.29
C TRP A 280 0.56 -7.39 9.27
N ASN A 281 0.69 -8.46 8.48
CA ASN A 281 1.93 -9.21 8.34
C ASN A 281 2.39 -9.20 6.87
N PRO A 282 3.31 -8.28 6.49
CA PRO A 282 3.69 -8.11 5.09
C PRO A 282 4.39 -9.36 4.52
N ALA A 283 5.12 -10.12 5.34
CA ALA A 283 5.82 -11.33 4.88
C ALA A 283 4.83 -12.45 4.52
N GLU A 284 3.84 -12.71 5.37
CA GLU A 284 2.78 -13.69 5.09
C GLU A 284 1.92 -13.25 3.91
N MET A 285 1.61 -11.95 3.81
CA MET A 285 0.85 -11.38 2.69
C MET A 285 1.59 -11.57 1.37
N SER A 286 2.89 -11.24 1.30
CA SER A 286 3.70 -11.46 0.09
C SER A 286 3.73 -12.93 -0.32
N GLN A 287 3.92 -13.85 0.63
CA GLN A 287 3.86 -15.29 0.33
C GLN A 287 2.50 -15.72 -0.21
N TYR A 288 1.41 -15.23 0.39
CA TYR A 288 0.05 -15.52 -0.06
C TYR A 288 -0.22 -15.00 -1.48
N VAL A 289 0.13 -13.73 -1.74
CA VAL A 289 -0.02 -13.06 -3.05
C VAL A 289 0.72 -13.84 -4.15
N HIS A 290 1.99 -14.19 -3.92
CA HIS A 290 2.76 -14.95 -4.90
C HIS A 290 2.27 -16.37 -5.11
N ARG A 291 1.81 -17.04 -4.05
CA ARG A 291 1.22 -18.38 -4.18
C ARG A 291 -0.05 -18.34 -5.03
N LEU A 292 -0.88 -17.32 -4.86
CA LEU A 292 -2.12 -17.18 -5.62
C LEU A 292 -1.84 -16.86 -7.10
N LEU A 293 -0.87 -15.99 -7.40
CA LEU A 293 -0.40 -15.74 -8.78
C LEU A 293 0.15 -17.02 -9.43
N ALA A 294 0.97 -17.79 -8.70
CA ALA A 294 1.58 -19.02 -9.21
C ALA A 294 0.59 -20.19 -9.38
N SER A 295 -0.58 -20.13 -8.72
CA SER A 295 -1.57 -21.21 -8.76
C SER A 295 -2.22 -21.44 -10.14
N GLY A 296 -2.19 -20.42 -11.01
CA GLY A 296 -2.95 -20.41 -12.26
C GLY A 296 -4.46 -20.39 -12.08
N GLN A 297 -4.97 -20.18 -10.86
CA GLN A 297 -6.39 -20.27 -10.56
C GLN A 297 -7.17 -18.96 -10.78
N ILE A 298 -6.48 -17.83 -10.99
CA ILE A 298 -7.11 -16.50 -11.06
C ILE A 298 -8.15 -16.43 -12.16
N ASP A 299 -7.86 -16.95 -13.36
CA ASP A 299 -8.84 -17.05 -14.45
C ASP A 299 -10.10 -17.79 -13.98
N SER A 300 -9.94 -18.97 -13.38
CA SER A 300 -11.09 -19.76 -12.90
C SER A 300 -11.87 -19.07 -11.78
N ILE A 301 -11.20 -18.27 -10.94
CA ILE A 301 -11.84 -17.51 -9.86
C ILE A 301 -12.70 -16.42 -10.48
N LEU A 302 -12.15 -15.65 -11.41
CA LEU A 302 -12.85 -14.54 -12.07
C LEU A 302 -14.03 -15.05 -12.90
N ASP A 303 -13.86 -16.13 -13.66
CA ASP A 303 -14.93 -16.71 -14.47
C ASP A 303 -16.11 -17.18 -13.57
N ARG A 304 -15.83 -17.85 -12.44
CA ARG A 304 -16.87 -18.22 -11.45
C ARG A 304 -17.54 -17.01 -10.81
N LYS A 305 -16.79 -15.93 -10.54
CA LYS A 305 -17.33 -14.70 -9.96
C LYS A 305 -18.23 -13.97 -10.97
N ALA A 306 -17.86 -13.97 -12.25
CA ALA A 306 -18.67 -13.45 -13.34
C ALA A 306 -20.01 -14.20 -13.45
N GLU A 307 -19.98 -15.54 -13.45
CA GLU A 307 -21.17 -16.39 -13.50
C GLU A 307 -22.06 -16.19 -12.27
N SER A 308 -21.48 -16.16 -11.07
CA SER A 308 -22.20 -15.92 -9.82
C SER A 308 -22.86 -14.53 -9.79
N TYR A 309 -22.18 -13.50 -10.31
CA TYR A 309 -22.78 -12.18 -10.46
C TYR A 309 -23.96 -12.21 -11.43
N ALA A 310 -23.78 -12.81 -12.63
CA ALA A 310 -24.83 -12.92 -13.64
C ALA A 310 -26.06 -13.65 -13.09
N GLY A 311 -25.88 -14.76 -12.38
CA GLY A 311 -26.97 -15.55 -11.79
C GLY A 311 -27.73 -14.85 -10.66
N ARG A 312 -27.12 -13.87 -9.98
CA ARG A 312 -27.77 -13.08 -8.90
C ARG A 312 -28.54 -11.86 -9.42
N ARG A 313 -28.38 -11.48 -10.70
CA ARG A 313 -29.09 -10.30 -11.23
C ARG A 313 -30.60 -10.54 -11.21
N PRO A 314 -31.41 -9.52 -10.88
CA PRO A 314 -32.85 -9.60 -11.08
C PRO A 314 -33.16 -9.88 -12.54
N HIS A 315 -33.85 -10.98 -12.80
CA HIS A 315 -34.38 -11.30 -14.13
C HIS A 315 -35.83 -10.85 -14.15
N ILE A 316 -36.13 -9.83 -14.95
CA ILE A 316 -37.51 -9.39 -15.18
C ILE A 316 -38.00 -10.08 -16.44
N THR A 317 -39.22 -10.61 -16.41
CA THR A 317 -39.88 -11.22 -17.57
C THR A 317 -41.09 -10.40 -17.98
N GLY A 318 -41.56 -10.55 -19.23
CA GLY A 318 -42.73 -9.84 -19.74
C GLY A 318 -42.41 -8.45 -20.29
N LEU A 319 -43.30 -7.48 -20.10
CA LEU A 319 -43.22 -6.15 -20.73
C LEU A 319 -41.92 -5.39 -20.42
N PHE A 320 -41.27 -5.69 -19.29
CA PHE A 320 -40.06 -5.04 -18.81
C PHE A 320 -38.82 -5.94 -18.87
N ALA A 321 -38.83 -6.98 -19.72
CA ALA A 321 -37.74 -7.95 -19.77
C ALA A 321 -36.36 -7.35 -20.13
N GLY A 322 -36.30 -6.15 -20.72
CA GLY A 322 -35.05 -5.42 -21.01
C GLY A 322 -34.68 -4.32 -20.00
N ALA A 323 -35.49 -4.12 -18.95
CA ALA A 323 -35.24 -3.06 -17.97
C ALA A 323 -33.99 -3.28 -17.11
N PRO A 324 -33.66 -4.52 -16.67
CA PRO A 324 -32.43 -4.77 -15.89
C PRO A 324 -31.13 -4.48 -16.65
N GLU A 325 -31.12 -4.66 -17.98
CA GLU A 325 -29.99 -4.33 -18.85
C GLU A 325 -29.81 -2.81 -18.95
N ALA A 326 -30.91 -2.07 -19.09
CA ALA A 326 -30.90 -0.62 -19.24
C ALA A 326 -30.50 0.16 -17.96
N ILE A 327 -30.70 -0.43 -16.78
CA ILE A 327 -30.44 0.24 -15.48
C ILE A 327 -29.06 -0.15 -14.91
N GLY A 328 -28.46 -1.24 -15.38
CA GLY A 328 -27.26 -1.81 -14.75
C GLY A 328 -25.95 -1.71 -15.52
N ASN A 329 -25.98 -1.46 -16.85
CA ASN A 329 -24.79 -1.33 -17.70
C ASN A 329 -25.10 -0.35 -18.84
N SER A 330 -24.81 0.94 -18.63
CA SER A 330 -24.78 1.95 -19.69
C SER A 330 -23.56 2.84 -19.50
#